data_AF-A0A1R1X0F6-F1
#
_entry.id   AF-A0A1R1X0F6-F1
#
_cell.length_a   1.000
_cell.length_b   1.000
_cell.length_c   1.000
_cell.angle_alpha   90.00
_cell.angle_beta   90.00
_cell.angle_gamma   90.00
#
_symmetry.space_group_name_H-M   'P 1'
#
loop_
_entity.id
_entity.type
_entity.pdbx_description
1 polymer ?
#
loop_
_entity_poly.entity_id
_entity_poly.type
_entity_poly.pdbx_seq_one_letter_code
_entity_poly.pdbx_strand_id
1 'polypeptide(L)'
;MQNHFDIELIFYSGKHHRYCIKREVAVIPDGRCAFVSIIHEGSVHDMTVSSTIYRTYKEFLKKTQSDYKFPDSEDFDEWSIMADKRYVGLNKKFRVVVPNKRNQRTTLENRAQIQSESPYVQSISSSQSQPNLESNFHNGRIIVEDFFWEAKK
;
A
#
# COMPACT_ATOMS: atom_id res chain seq x y z
N MET A 1 10.00 -1.34 -37.79
CA MET A 1 9.92 -2.71 -37.25
C MET A 1 10.85 -2.74 -36.05
N GLN A 2 10.34 -2.93 -34.84
CA GLN A 2 11.17 -3.09 -33.65
C GLN A 2 11.71 -4.53 -33.64
N ASN A 3 13.01 -4.74 -33.46
CA ASN A 3 13.58 -6.10 -33.51
C ASN A 3 13.11 -6.92 -32.31
N HIS A 4 12.92 -8.23 -32.49
CA HIS A 4 12.44 -9.15 -31.45
C HIS A 4 13.30 -9.08 -30.15
N PHE A 5 14.62 -8.93 -30.29
CA PHE A 5 15.55 -8.78 -29.17
C PHE A 5 15.34 -7.48 -28.36
N ASP A 6 14.90 -6.40 -29.01
CA ASP A 6 14.65 -5.13 -28.32
C ASP A 6 13.41 -5.23 -27.42
N ILE A 7 12.40 -6.00 -27.85
CA ILE A 7 11.17 -6.24 -27.08
C ILE A 7 11.46 -7.06 -25.82
N GLU A 8 12.37 -8.04 -25.90
CA GLU A 8 12.78 -8.84 -24.75
C GLU A 8 13.39 -7.95 -23.65
N LEU A 9 14.32 -7.07 -23.98
CA LEU A 9 14.96 -6.19 -23.00
C LEU A 9 13.98 -5.23 -22.31
N ILE A 10 12.94 -4.79 -23.02
CA ILE A 10 11.92 -3.88 -22.49
C ILE A 10 11.12 -4.53 -21.34
N PHE A 11 10.81 -5.82 -21.42
CA PHE A 11 10.07 -6.53 -20.37
C PHE A 11 10.96 -7.18 -19.30
N TYR A 12 12.28 -7.18 -19.47
CA TYR A 12 13.18 -7.77 -18.50
C TYR A 12 13.43 -6.86 -17.30
N SER A 13 13.09 -7.33 -16.09
CA SER A 13 13.35 -6.60 -14.86
C SER A 13 14.69 -6.96 -14.24
N GLY A 14 15.65 -6.04 -14.31
CA GLY A 14 16.99 -6.25 -13.72
C GLY A 14 16.97 -6.51 -12.21
N LYS A 15 16.03 -5.91 -11.47
CA LYS A 15 15.86 -6.12 -10.01
C LYS A 15 15.37 -7.52 -9.66
N HIS A 16 14.52 -8.11 -10.51
CA HIS A 16 13.84 -9.38 -10.22
C HIS A 16 14.35 -10.54 -11.08
N HIS A 17 15.29 -10.28 -12.00
CA HIS A 17 15.86 -11.25 -12.95
C HIS A 17 14.80 -12.06 -13.70
N ARG A 18 13.69 -11.42 -14.07
CA ARG A 18 12.56 -12.05 -14.77
C ARG A 18 11.88 -11.09 -15.72
N TYR A 19 11.25 -11.65 -16.73
CA TYR A 19 10.37 -10.92 -17.63
C TYR A 19 9.02 -10.68 -16.94
N CYS A 20 8.59 -9.42 -16.90
CA CYS A 20 7.34 -9.08 -16.26
C CYS A 20 6.72 -7.82 -16.84
N ILE A 21 5.46 -7.62 -16.49
CA ILE A 21 4.83 -6.31 -16.48
C ILE A 21 4.67 -5.84 -15.04
N LYS A 22 4.65 -4.53 -14.84
CA LYS A 22 4.52 -3.87 -13.55
C LYS A 22 3.25 -3.03 -13.51
N ARG A 23 2.62 -2.98 -12.34
CA ARG A 23 1.57 -2.02 -12.00
C ARG A 23 1.71 -1.59 -10.55
N GLU A 24 1.38 -0.33 -10.29
CA GLU A 24 1.09 0.14 -8.95
C GLU A 24 -0.36 -0.22 -8.60
N VAL A 25 -0.56 -0.82 -7.43
CA VAL A 25 -1.89 -1.07 -6.87
C VAL A 25 -1.97 -0.41 -5.50
N ALA A 26 -2.99 0.43 -5.32
CA ALA A 26 -3.39 0.93 -4.02
C ALA A 26 -4.54 0.08 -3.49
N VAL A 27 -4.40 -0.48 -2.29
CA VAL A 27 -5.46 -1.21 -1.62
C VAL A 27 -5.85 -0.52 -0.31
N ILE A 28 -7.14 -0.54 -0.01
CA ILE A 28 -7.68 -0.07 1.27
C ILE A 28 -7.66 -1.21 2.32
N PRO A 29 -7.84 -0.93 3.62
CA PRO A 29 -7.58 -1.90 4.68
C PRO A 29 -8.46 -3.15 4.65
N ASP A 30 -9.59 -3.09 3.96
CA ASP A 30 -10.49 -4.23 3.78
C ASP A 30 -10.07 -5.16 2.62
N GLY A 31 -8.92 -4.89 1.97
CA GLY A 31 -8.36 -5.68 0.89
C GLY A 31 -8.89 -5.32 -0.50
N ARG A 32 -9.82 -4.37 -0.62
CA ARG A 32 -10.28 -3.90 -1.93
C ARG A 32 -9.25 -2.97 -2.58
N CYS A 33 -9.19 -3.03 -3.91
CA CYS A 33 -8.38 -2.10 -4.68
C CYS A 33 -9.07 -0.73 -4.77
N ALA A 34 -8.35 0.33 -4.40
CA ALA A 34 -8.80 1.70 -4.58
C ALA A 34 -8.50 2.20 -6.00
N PHE A 35 -7.28 1.95 -6.50
CA PHE A 35 -6.90 2.28 -7.87
C PHE A 35 -5.66 1.50 -8.32
N VAL A 36 -5.50 1.44 -9.65
CA VAL A 36 -4.44 0.70 -10.33
C VAL A 36 -3.83 1.60 -11.41
N SER A 37 -2.49 1.63 -11.51
CA SER A 37 -1.81 2.31 -12.62
C SER A 37 -2.08 1.61 -13.97
N ILE A 38 -1.66 2.25 -15.07
CA ILE A 38 -1.55 1.54 -16.35
C ILE A 38 -0.48 0.44 -16.28
N ILE A 39 -0.43 -0.42 -17.30
CA ILE A 39 0.63 -1.43 -17.44
C ILE A 39 1.93 -0.73 -17.78
N HIS A 40 3.00 -1.14 -17.09
CA HIS A 40 4.37 -0.75 -17.40
C HIS A 40 5.23 -1.97 -17.72
N GLU A 41 6.27 -1.75 -18.48
CA GLU A 41 7.21 -2.79 -18.88
C GLU A 41 8.16 -3.16 -17.71
N GLY A 42 8.65 -4.39 -17.69
CA GLY A 42 9.46 -4.90 -16.58
C GLY A 42 10.80 -4.19 -16.38
N SER A 43 11.33 -3.54 -17.41
CA SER A 43 12.54 -2.70 -17.32
C SER A 43 12.31 -1.38 -16.58
N VAL A 44 11.06 -0.91 -16.49
CA VAL A 44 10.72 0.36 -15.83
C VAL A 44 10.98 0.27 -14.33
N HIS A 45 11.65 1.28 -13.75
CA HIS A 45 11.93 1.31 -12.31
C HIS A 45 10.64 1.50 -11.49
N ASP A 46 10.49 0.81 -10.36
CA ASP A 46 9.26 0.80 -9.55
C ASP A 46 8.84 2.24 -9.16
N MET A 47 9.78 3.07 -8.72
CA MET A 47 9.52 4.49 -8.43
C MET A 47 8.93 5.26 -9.62
N THR A 48 9.32 4.92 -10.85
CA THR A 48 8.75 5.54 -12.07
C THR A 48 7.31 5.09 -12.26
N VAL A 49 7.01 3.82 -12.02
CA VAL A 49 5.65 3.26 -12.01
C VAL A 49 4.77 4.02 -11.01
N SER A 50 5.16 4.12 -9.74
CA SER A 50 4.38 4.87 -8.72
C SER A 50 4.24 6.37 -9.05
N SER A 51 5.25 6.96 -9.68
CA SER A 51 5.18 8.37 -10.11
C SER A 51 4.08 8.63 -11.13
N THR A 52 3.70 7.64 -11.95
CA THR A 52 2.66 7.82 -12.97
C THR A 52 1.26 8.03 -12.38
N ILE A 53 1.03 7.52 -11.16
CA ILE A 53 -0.25 7.63 -10.45
C ILE A 53 -0.20 8.64 -9.29
N TYR A 54 0.87 9.44 -9.23
CA TYR A 54 1.11 10.42 -8.17
C TYR A 54 -0.06 11.36 -7.94
N ARG A 55 -0.66 11.90 -9.01
CA ARG A 55 -1.78 12.84 -8.91
C ARG A 55 -3.00 12.19 -8.24
N THR A 56 -3.32 10.96 -8.63
CA THR A 56 -4.41 10.18 -8.04
C THR A 56 -4.19 9.96 -6.54
N TYR A 57 -2.97 9.59 -6.12
CA TYR A 57 -2.64 9.50 -4.70
C TYR A 57 -2.84 10.83 -3.97
N LYS A 58 -2.35 11.95 -4.51
CA LYS A 58 -2.45 13.27 -3.86
C LYS A 58 -3.88 13.72 -3.67
N GLU A 59 -4.74 13.50 -4.65
CA GLU A 59 -6.16 13.84 -4.56
C GLU A 59 -6.88 12.94 -3.55
N PHE A 60 -6.62 11.64 -3.57
CA PHE A 60 -7.26 10.68 -2.69
C PHE A 60 -6.84 10.83 -1.22
N LEU A 61 -5.56 11.14 -0.97
CA LEU A 61 -5.01 11.26 0.39
C LEU A 61 -5.35 12.59 1.06
N LYS A 62 -5.86 13.57 0.32
CA LYS A 62 -6.21 14.88 0.88
C LYS A 62 -7.27 14.73 1.95
N LYS A 63 -7.02 15.30 3.12
CA LYS A 63 -7.99 15.32 4.21
C LYS A 63 -9.16 16.23 3.88
N THR A 64 -10.34 15.76 4.27
CA THR A 64 -11.58 16.54 4.30
C THR A 64 -11.75 17.22 5.66
N GLN A 65 -12.66 18.20 5.77
CA GLN A 65 -12.90 18.89 7.04
C GLN A 65 -13.34 17.92 8.17
N SER A 66 -14.02 16.83 7.81
CA SER A 66 -14.40 15.76 8.74
C SER A 66 -13.22 14.95 9.25
N ASP A 67 -12.15 14.83 8.48
CA ASP A 67 -10.98 14.02 8.83
C ASP A 67 -10.18 14.61 9.98
N TYR A 68 -10.21 15.94 10.16
CA TYR A 68 -9.56 16.62 11.28
C TYR A 68 -10.21 16.31 12.65
N LYS A 69 -11.34 15.60 12.67
CA LYS A 69 -11.93 15.09 13.92
C LYS A 69 -11.15 13.90 14.49
N PHE A 70 -10.33 13.25 13.67
CA PHE A 70 -9.50 12.12 14.10
C PHE A 70 -8.13 12.62 14.53
N PRO A 71 -7.64 12.20 15.71
CA PRO A 71 -6.30 12.57 16.15
C PRO A 71 -5.26 11.97 15.20
N ASP A 72 -4.46 12.84 14.61
CA ASP A 72 -3.30 12.50 13.81
C ASP A 72 -2.06 13.07 14.50
N SER A 73 -0.91 12.43 14.35
CA SER A 73 0.29 12.79 15.13
C SER A 73 0.78 14.22 14.87
N GLU A 74 0.37 14.83 13.75
CA GLU A 74 0.83 16.11 13.23
C GLU A 74 -0.28 16.76 12.35
N ASP A 75 -0.26 18.10 12.23
CA ASP A 75 -1.20 18.91 11.41
C ASP A 75 -0.90 18.80 9.90
N PHE A 76 -0.94 17.57 9.37
CA PHE A 76 -0.84 17.34 7.94
C PHE A 76 -2.19 17.43 7.25
N ASP A 77 -2.20 18.01 6.05
CA ASP A 77 -3.37 18.08 5.17
C ASP A 77 -3.63 16.76 4.40
N GLU A 78 -2.78 15.74 4.60
CA GLU A 78 -2.82 14.48 3.88
C GLU A 78 -2.67 13.27 4.81
N TRP A 79 -3.40 12.20 4.47
CA TRP A 79 -3.25 10.89 5.07
C TRP A 79 -1.92 10.22 4.68
N SER A 80 -1.39 9.37 5.56
CA SER A 80 -0.19 8.59 5.26
C SER A 80 -0.52 7.33 4.47
N ILE A 81 0.40 6.92 3.60
CA ILE A 81 0.37 5.60 2.96
C ILE A 81 1.25 4.61 3.71
N MET A 82 0.83 3.36 3.78
CA MET A 82 1.67 2.24 4.19
C MET A 82 2.35 1.67 2.96
N ALA A 83 3.67 1.70 2.91
CA ALA A 83 4.43 1.18 1.77
C ALA A 83 5.22 -0.07 2.17
N ASP A 84 5.44 -0.96 1.20
CA ASP A 84 6.38 -2.06 1.39
C ASP A 84 7.77 -1.53 1.79
N LYS A 85 8.45 -2.29 2.65
CA LYS A 85 9.78 -1.96 3.17
C LYS A 85 10.82 -1.75 2.08
N ARG A 86 10.65 -2.41 0.93
CA ARG A 86 11.58 -2.29 -0.21
C ARG A 86 11.31 -1.07 -1.08
N TYR A 87 10.26 -0.30 -0.79
CA TYR A 87 9.88 0.91 -1.52
C TYR A 87 10.71 2.13 -1.10
N VAL A 88 12.03 2.04 -1.32
CA VAL A 88 12.97 3.09 -0.92
C VAL A 88 12.75 4.35 -1.77
N GLY A 89 12.59 5.49 -1.09
CA GLY A 89 12.46 6.81 -1.72
C GLY A 89 11.02 7.32 -1.87
N LEU A 90 10.00 6.52 -1.52
CA LEU A 90 8.60 6.93 -1.60
C LEU A 90 8.27 8.06 -0.62
N ASN A 91 8.96 8.06 0.53
CA ASN A 91 8.89 9.10 1.55
C ASN A 91 9.35 10.49 1.07
N LYS A 92 9.98 10.58 -0.11
CA LYS A 92 10.31 11.87 -0.74
C LYS A 92 9.11 12.52 -1.42
N LYS A 93 8.05 11.76 -1.67
CA LYS A 93 6.86 12.19 -2.43
C LYS A 93 5.57 12.16 -1.62
N PHE A 94 5.47 11.20 -0.71
CA PHE A 94 4.29 10.97 0.12
C PHE A 94 4.69 10.91 1.59
N ARG A 95 3.70 11.14 2.46
CA ARG A 95 3.82 10.76 3.86
C ARG A 95 3.71 9.24 3.96
N VAL A 96 4.79 8.57 4.33
CA VAL A 96 4.88 7.10 4.30
C VAL A 96 5.11 6.53 5.70
N VAL A 97 4.33 5.53 6.05
CA VAL A 97 4.59 4.61 7.15
C VAL A 97 5.22 3.35 6.58
N VAL A 98 6.49 3.11 6.87
CA VAL A 98 7.20 1.89 6.46
C VAL A 98 7.21 0.90 7.62
N PRO A 99 6.70 -0.32 7.47
CA PRO A 99 6.75 -1.33 8.52
C PRO A 99 8.20 -1.62 8.95
N ASN A 100 8.46 -1.54 10.27
CA ASN A 100 9.76 -1.87 10.82
C ASN A 100 10.06 -3.38 10.70
N LYS A 101 11.32 -3.73 10.46
CA LYS A 101 11.76 -5.13 10.56
C LYS A 101 11.58 -5.59 12.01
N ARG A 102 10.73 -6.57 12.29
CA ARG A 102 10.73 -7.22 13.61
C ARG A 102 12.09 -7.88 13.81
N ASN A 103 12.87 -7.40 14.78
CA ASN A 103 14.01 -8.15 15.29
C ASN A 103 13.44 -9.35 16.05
N GLN A 104 13.74 -10.58 15.61
CA GLN A 104 13.19 -11.79 16.24
C GLN A 104 13.50 -11.89 17.75
N ARG A 105 14.54 -11.20 18.23
CA ARG A 105 14.98 -11.18 19.64
C ARG A 105 13.99 -10.53 20.62
N THR A 106 13.16 -9.56 20.22
CA THR A 106 12.23 -8.89 21.15
C THR A 106 10.90 -9.64 21.37
N THR A 107 10.76 -10.84 20.79
CA THR A 107 9.50 -11.62 20.82
C THR A 107 9.28 -12.36 22.15
N LEU A 108 10.34 -12.66 22.91
CA LEU A 108 10.20 -13.41 24.16
C LEU A 108 9.85 -12.51 25.36
N GLU A 109 10.33 -11.26 25.38
CA GLU A 109 10.08 -10.33 26.49
C GLU A 109 8.72 -9.61 26.35
N ASN A 110 8.30 -9.28 25.14
CA ASN A 110 7.05 -8.51 24.93
C ASN A 110 5.78 -9.38 24.86
N ARG A 111 5.89 -10.71 24.73
CA ARG A 111 4.71 -11.60 24.72
C ARG A 111 3.98 -11.63 26.06
N ALA A 112 4.68 -11.39 27.17
CA ALA A 112 4.08 -11.35 28.50
C ALA A 112 3.26 -10.06 28.75
N GLN A 113 3.55 -8.97 28.05
CA GLN A 113 2.85 -7.68 28.23
C GLN A 113 1.67 -7.46 27.28
N ILE A 114 1.66 -8.10 26.11
CA ILE A 114 0.59 -7.87 25.11
C ILE A 114 -0.74 -8.55 25.52
N GLN A 115 -0.73 -9.53 26.42
CA GLN A 115 -1.96 -10.19 26.89
C GLN A 115 -2.79 -9.37 27.89
N SER A 116 -2.27 -8.26 28.46
CA SER A 116 -2.99 -7.49 29.48
C SER A 116 -3.71 -6.24 28.97
N GLU A 117 -3.52 -5.79 27.73
CA GLU A 117 -4.01 -4.47 27.27
C GLU A 117 -4.79 -4.46 25.93
N SER A 118 -5.47 -5.54 25.55
CA SER A 118 -6.39 -5.49 24.39
C SER A 118 -7.87 -5.56 24.81
N PRO A 119 -8.59 -4.43 24.89
CA PRO A 119 -10.03 -4.41 25.18
C PRO A 119 -10.92 -4.84 23.99
N TYR A 120 -10.36 -5.34 22.88
CA TYR A 120 -11.13 -5.61 21.66
C TYR A 120 -11.68 -7.05 21.52
N VAL A 121 -11.37 -7.96 22.44
CA VAL A 121 -11.68 -9.41 22.25
C VAL A 121 -13.01 -9.85 22.91
N GLN A 122 -13.74 -8.98 23.62
CA GLN A 122 -14.92 -9.41 24.40
C GLN A 122 -16.30 -9.19 23.77
N SER A 123 -16.45 -8.69 22.54
CA SER A 123 -17.78 -8.42 21.97
C SER A 123 -18.27 -9.40 20.89
N ILE A 124 -17.50 -10.41 20.49
CA ILE A 124 -17.96 -11.40 19.50
C ILE A 124 -18.70 -12.55 20.19
N SER A 125 -19.82 -12.23 20.85
CA SER A 125 -20.85 -13.22 21.18
C SER A 125 -22.15 -12.53 21.59
N SER A 126 -22.85 -11.90 20.64
CA SER A 126 -24.32 -11.84 20.61
C SER A 126 -24.86 -11.08 19.38
N SER A 127 -25.60 -11.81 18.55
CA SER A 127 -26.92 -11.41 18.01
C SER A 127 -27.08 -10.24 17.02
N GLN A 128 -27.49 -10.66 15.81
CA GLN A 128 -28.59 -10.14 15.00
C GLN A 128 -28.40 -8.99 13.98
N SER A 129 -29.02 -9.27 12.84
CA SER A 129 -29.18 -8.59 11.55
C SER A 129 -29.81 -7.20 11.57
N GLN A 130 -29.19 -6.24 10.84
CA GLN A 130 -29.86 -5.24 10.00
C GLN A 130 -28.94 -4.76 8.85
N PRO A 131 -29.50 -4.34 7.69
CA PRO A 131 -28.78 -4.01 6.47
C PRO A 131 -28.42 -2.51 6.37
N ASN A 132 -27.56 -2.17 5.41
CA ASN A 132 -27.10 -0.82 5.03
C ASN A 132 -26.26 -0.08 6.07
N LEU A 133 -24.94 -0.26 5.95
CA LEU A 133 -24.00 0.78 6.32
C LEU A 133 -23.18 1.09 5.06
N GLU A 134 -23.45 2.25 4.46
CA GLU A 134 -22.46 2.88 3.57
C GLU A 134 -21.12 2.80 4.27
N SER A 135 -20.18 2.14 3.62
CA SER A 135 -18.91 1.83 4.23
C SER A 135 -18.10 3.11 4.34
N ASN A 136 -18.24 3.81 5.47
CA ASN A 136 -17.44 4.96 5.88
C ASN A 136 -16.02 4.51 6.24
N PHE A 137 -15.35 3.82 5.32
CA PHE A 137 -13.93 3.55 5.40
C PHE A 137 -13.23 4.89 5.24
N HIS A 138 -12.88 5.49 6.37
CA HIS A 138 -12.04 6.68 6.39
C HIS A 138 -10.72 6.31 5.71
N ASN A 139 -10.27 7.17 4.79
CA ASN A 139 -9.14 7.02 3.87
C ASN A 139 -7.76 6.82 4.53
N GLY A 140 -7.71 6.42 5.80
CA GLY A 140 -6.54 6.57 6.66
C GLY A 140 -5.39 5.61 6.42
N ARG A 141 -5.57 4.54 5.62
CA ARG A 141 -4.50 3.55 5.38
C ARG A 141 -4.61 2.92 3.99
N ILE A 142 -3.88 3.47 3.02
CA ILE A 142 -3.64 2.79 1.74
C ILE A 142 -2.40 1.93 1.89
N ILE A 143 -2.47 0.67 1.45
CA ILE A 143 -1.29 -0.18 1.27
C ILE A 143 -0.91 -0.10 -0.21
N VAL A 144 0.36 0.23 -0.45
CA VAL A 144 0.93 0.28 -1.81
C VAL A 144 1.66 -1.02 -2.09
N GLU A 145 1.23 -1.73 -3.13
CA GLU A 145 1.86 -2.95 -3.60
C GLU A 145 2.33 -2.83 -5.06
N ASP A 146 3.55 -3.32 -5.31
CA ASP A 146 4.06 -3.55 -6.66
C ASP A 146 3.53 -4.91 -7.15
N PHE A 147 2.61 -4.89 -8.11
CA PHE A 147 2.12 -6.13 -8.72
C PHE A 147 2.95 -6.50 -9.94
N PHE A 148 3.45 -7.73 -9.95
CA PHE A 148 4.20 -8.32 -11.06
C PHE A 148 3.40 -9.43 -11.70
N TRP A 149 3.17 -9.32 -13.01
CA TRP A 149 2.60 -10.41 -13.79
C TRP A 149 3.62 -10.93 -14.79
N GLU A 150 3.69 -12.25 -14.95
CA GLU A 150 4.61 -12.89 -15.87
C GLU A 150 4.16 -12.65 -17.32
N ALA A 151 5.03 -12.01 -18.10
CA ALA A 151 4.78 -11.86 -19.53
C ALA A 151 5.01 -13.23 -20.18
N LYS A 152 3.96 -13.81 -20.78
CA LYS A 152 4.11 -15.04 -21.57
C LYS A 152 5.05 -14.74 -22.75
N LYS A 153 6.07 -15.58 -22.92
CA LYS A 153 6.91 -15.60 -24.12
C LYS A 153 6.12 -16.11 -25.33
#